data_AF-A0ABD6CCG6-F1
#
_entry.id   AF-A0ABD6CCG6-F1
#
_cell.length_a   1.000
_cell.length_b   1.000
_cell.length_c   1.000
_cell.angle_alpha   90.00
_cell.angle_beta   90.00
_cell.angle_gamma   90.00
#
_symmetry.space_group_name_H-M   'P 1'
#
loop_
_entity.id
_entity.type
_entity.pdbx_description
1 polymer ?
#
loop_
_entity_poly.entity_id
_entity_poly.type
_entity_poly.pdbx_seq_one_letter_code
_entity_poly.pdbx_strand_id
1 'polypeptide(L)'
;MTHSRRRVLQSLTLAGAALAGCVSTPGADRDATDEPQSPGAAPTATASTATPDDAATGTGTATARQEPIRPDGDPVTIERTITDPDLDYLPDEHAVKYPAYYKRVGTPGDGPPTRTTIYETTPFEDWAVTECASAGAKKVGSVVRSAVDGDPNLSVGITTRDDEMAISARQTTTKNREGEVVSEPTVPFDRVVAVTPRAVTATVHLDDQSHTATIPVWADEMTMHYD
;
A
#
# COMPACT_ATOMS: atom_id res chain seq x y z
N MET A 1 45.91 -5.62 -11.32
CA MET A 1 45.11 -6.30 -12.36
C MET A 1 43.69 -5.77 -12.28
N THR A 2 43.37 -4.85 -13.17
CA THR A 2 42.11 -4.09 -13.25
C THR A 2 41.19 -4.77 -14.25
N HIS A 3 39.96 -5.09 -13.86
CA HIS A 3 38.93 -5.49 -14.83
C HIS A 3 37.68 -4.63 -14.67
N SER A 4 37.66 -3.61 -15.53
CA SER A 4 36.50 -2.82 -15.93
C SER A 4 35.64 -3.65 -16.88
N ARG A 5 34.33 -3.75 -16.63
CA ARG A 5 33.35 -4.18 -17.64
C ARG A 5 32.14 -3.26 -17.58
N ARG A 6 32.13 -2.32 -18.53
CA ARG A 6 30.95 -1.57 -19.00
C ARG A 6 29.95 -2.54 -19.63
N ARG A 7 28.66 -2.36 -19.37
CA ARG A 7 27.59 -2.75 -20.31
C ARG A 7 26.60 -1.61 -20.47
N VAL A 8 26.22 -1.42 -21.72
CA VAL A 8 25.53 -0.27 -22.32
C VAL A 8 24.03 -0.59 -22.42
N LEU A 9 23.22 0.45 -22.22
CA LEU A 9 21.77 0.54 -22.37
C LEU A 9 21.26 0.09 -23.75
N GLN A 10 20.05 -0.48 -23.77
CA GLN A 10 19.12 -0.30 -24.89
C GLN A 10 17.72 0.00 -24.35
N SER A 11 17.30 1.23 -24.59
CA SER A 11 15.96 1.78 -24.43
C SER A 11 15.10 1.42 -25.65
N LEU A 12 13.83 1.09 -25.42
CA LEU A 12 12.83 0.91 -26.47
C LEU A 12 11.62 1.78 -26.13
N THR A 13 11.49 2.86 -26.89
CA THR A 13 10.37 3.79 -26.95
C THR A 13 9.31 3.22 -27.90
N LEU A 14 8.04 3.20 -27.49
CA LEU A 14 6.91 3.09 -28.42
C LEU A 14 5.93 4.25 -28.17
N ALA A 15 5.59 4.92 -29.26
CA ALA A 15 4.66 6.04 -29.31
C ALA A 15 3.53 5.75 -30.31
N GLY A 16 2.36 6.34 -30.04
CA GLY A 16 1.26 6.59 -30.98
C GLY A 16 0.04 5.68 -30.76
N ALA A 17 -1.20 6.08 -31.02
CA ALA A 17 -1.87 7.37 -31.24
C ALA A 17 -3.38 7.09 -31.20
N ALA A 18 -4.19 8.09 -30.88
CA ALA A 18 -5.65 8.05 -30.67
C ALA A 18 -6.49 7.74 -31.92
N LEU A 19 -7.71 7.23 -31.74
CA LEU A 19 -8.90 7.61 -32.52
C LEU A 19 -10.20 7.40 -31.72
N ALA A 20 -11.13 8.33 -31.96
CA ALA A 20 -12.43 8.56 -31.32
C ALA A 20 -13.57 7.66 -31.83
N GLY A 21 -14.68 7.63 -31.07
CA GLY A 21 -15.98 7.15 -31.55
C GLY A 21 -17.10 7.23 -30.49
N CYS A 22 -17.96 8.24 -30.60
CA CYS A 22 -19.20 8.44 -29.83
C CYS A 22 -20.42 7.89 -30.59
N VAL A 23 -21.41 7.29 -29.90
CA VAL A 23 -22.85 7.27 -30.28
C VAL A 23 -23.68 6.70 -29.10
N SER A 24 -24.52 7.51 -28.43
CA SER A 24 -26.02 7.54 -28.52
C SER A 24 -26.73 6.36 -27.79
N THR A 25 -27.82 6.45 -27.01
CA THR A 25 -28.93 7.41 -26.74
C THR A 25 -29.74 6.88 -25.52
N PRO A 26 -30.54 7.70 -24.80
CA PRO A 26 -31.20 7.33 -23.54
C PRO A 26 -32.61 6.72 -23.72
N GLY A 27 -33.05 5.93 -22.74
CA GLY A 27 -34.41 5.38 -22.66
C GLY A 27 -35.04 5.66 -21.30
N ALA A 28 -36.15 6.40 -21.33
CA ALA A 28 -37.04 6.70 -20.22
C ALA A 28 -37.84 5.46 -19.79
N ASP A 29 -38.21 5.37 -18.50
CA ASP A 29 -39.61 5.58 -18.11
C ASP A 29 -39.74 5.51 -16.58
N ARG A 30 -40.29 6.58 -16.01
CA ARG A 30 -40.90 6.61 -14.68
C ARG A 30 -42.40 6.51 -14.92
N ASP A 31 -43.05 5.53 -14.31
CA ASP A 31 -44.43 5.74 -13.88
C ASP A 31 -44.76 4.94 -12.61
N ALA A 32 -45.58 5.57 -11.77
CA ALA A 32 -46.07 5.13 -10.48
C ALA A 32 -47.05 3.93 -10.64
N THR A 33 -47.40 3.13 -9.64
CA THR A 33 -48.29 3.51 -8.52
C THR A 33 -48.56 2.27 -7.64
N ASP A 34 -48.75 2.54 -6.36
CA ASP A 34 -49.63 1.87 -5.37
C ASP A 34 -49.27 0.54 -4.68
N GLU A 35 -49.19 0.68 -3.36
CA GLU A 35 -49.34 -0.27 -2.25
C GLU A 35 -50.85 -0.61 -2.05
N PRO A 36 -51.28 -1.71 -1.34
CA PRO A 36 -51.10 -1.78 0.13
C PRO A 36 -51.01 -3.19 0.82
N GLN A 37 -50.33 -3.18 1.97
CA GLN A 37 -50.55 -3.89 3.26
C GLN A 37 -50.40 -5.43 3.47
N SER A 38 -49.26 -5.81 4.11
CA SER A 38 -48.99 -6.63 5.34
C SER A 38 -49.81 -7.88 5.76
N PRO A 39 -49.34 -8.80 6.66
CA PRO A 39 -48.03 -8.95 7.33
C PRO A 39 -47.45 -10.41 7.35
N GLY A 40 -46.14 -10.60 7.58
CA GLY A 40 -45.62 -11.89 8.06
C GLY A 40 -44.14 -12.23 7.81
N ALA A 41 -43.39 -12.35 8.91
CA ALA A 41 -42.20 -13.22 9.13
C ALA A 41 -40.79 -12.79 8.64
N ALA A 42 -39.89 -12.79 9.64
CA ALA A 42 -38.42 -12.98 9.65
C ALA A 42 -37.48 -11.85 9.13
N PRO A 43 -36.41 -11.50 9.88
CA PRO A 43 -35.39 -10.57 9.42
C PRO A 43 -34.43 -11.27 8.44
N THR A 44 -34.52 -10.90 7.16
CA THR A 44 -33.53 -11.25 6.13
C THR A 44 -32.51 -10.12 6.05
N ALA A 45 -31.23 -10.48 6.16
CA ALA A 45 -30.09 -9.57 6.02
C ALA A 45 -30.07 -8.95 4.61
N THR A 46 -30.18 -7.63 4.52
CA THR A 46 -29.97 -6.87 3.30
C THR A 46 -28.47 -6.72 3.06
N ALA A 47 -27.93 -7.47 2.10
CA ALA A 47 -26.62 -7.19 1.53
C ALA A 47 -26.73 -6.00 0.57
N SER A 48 -26.16 -4.86 0.95
CA SER A 48 -25.97 -3.72 0.05
C SER A 48 -24.84 -4.05 -0.93
N THR A 49 -25.21 -4.32 -2.17
CA THR A 49 -24.32 -4.34 -3.32
C THR A 49 -23.98 -2.89 -3.68
N ALA A 50 -22.85 -2.37 -3.18
CA ALA A 50 -22.24 -1.14 -3.68
C ALA A 50 -21.29 -1.50 -4.82
N THR A 51 -21.64 -1.05 -6.03
CA THR A 51 -20.78 -1.05 -7.22
C THR A 51 -19.51 -0.25 -6.92
N PRO A 52 -18.29 -0.76 -7.22
CA PRO A 52 -17.09 0.06 -7.17
C PRO A 52 -17.09 0.98 -8.40
N ASP A 53 -17.42 2.24 -8.15
CA ASP A 53 -17.30 3.32 -9.13
C ASP A 53 -15.82 3.73 -9.29
N ASP A 54 -15.50 4.17 -10.49
CA ASP A 54 -14.17 4.45 -11.05
C ASP A 54 -13.26 5.26 -10.11
N ALA A 55 -12.23 4.60 -9.55
CA ALA A 55 -11.14 5.30 -8.86
C ALA A 55 -10.20 5.92 -9.90
N ALA A 56 -10.52 7.14 -10.32
CA ALA A 56 -9.67 7.99 -11.13
C ALA A 56 -8.27 8.07 -10.48
N THR A 57 -7.28 7.51 -11.18
CA THR A 57 -5.87 7.62 -10.81
C THR A 57 -5.38 9.03 -11.16
N GLY A 58 -5.61 9.98 -10.26
CA GLY A 58 -5.06 11.33 -10.36
C GLY A 58 -3.52 11.28 -10.28
N THR A 59 -2.85 11.81 -11.29
CA THR A 59 -1.37 11.86 -11.35
C THR A 59 -0.92 13.09 -10.56
N GLY A 60 -0.76 12.94 -9.25
CA GLY A 60 -0.34 14.07 -8.41
C GLY A 60 1.16 14.37 -8.47
N THR A 61 1.54 15.65 -8.40
CA THR A 61 2.94 16.07 -8.24
C THR A 61 3.29 16.24 -6.76
N ALA A 62 4.42 15.67 -6.36
CA ALA A 62 4.89 15.63 -4.98
C ALA A 62 6.14 16.51 -4.79
N THR A 63 6.11 17.42 -3.80
CA THR A 63 7.30 18.18 -3.40
C THR A 63 7.58 17.93 -1.92
N ALA A 64 8.73 17.34 -1.62
CA ALA A 64 9.24 17.24 -0.25
C ALA A 64 9.61 18.63 0.26
N ARG A 65 9.16 18.99 1.47
CA ARG A 65 9.47 20.30 2.04
C ARG A 65 10.82 20.34 2.74
N GLN A 66 11.26 19.22 3.29
CA GLN A 66 12.49 19.11 4.07
C GLN A 66 13.19 17.78 3.79
N GLU A 67 14.51 17.74 4.05
CA GLU A 67 15.25 16.48 4.06
C GLU A 67 14.73 15.58 5.20
N PRO A 68 14.55 14.27 4.98
CA PRO A 68 14.08 13.38 6.04
C PRO A 68 15.02 13.39 7.25
N ILE A 69 14.44 13.44 8.45
CA ILE A 69 15.15 13.54 9.72
C ILE A 69 14.99 12.28 10.57
N ARG A 70 15.93 12.06 11.50
CA ARG A 70 15.80 10.99 12.50
C ARG A 70 14.81 11.42 13.58
N PRO A 71 13.79 10.60 13.87
CA PRO A 71 12.91 10.83 15.02
C PRO A 71 13.62 10.69 16.36
N ASP A 72 13.03 11.27 17.40
CA ASP A 72 13.57 11.24 18.76
C ASP A 72 12.95 10.16 19.64
N GLY A 73 11.80 9.61 19.25
CA GLY A 73 11.04 8.64 20.04
C GLY A 73 11.79 7.34 20.31
N ASP A 74 11.46 6.70 21.43
CA ASP A 74 12.10 5.46 21.86
C ASP A 74 11.92 4.33 20.84
N PRO A 75 12.94 3.49 20.61
CA PRO A 75 12.80 2.30 19.78
C PRO A 75 11.72 1.36 20.32
N VAL A 76 11.02 0.69 19.43
CA VAL A 76 9.97 -0.28 19.80
C VAL A 76 10.29 -1.67 19.31
N THR A 77 9.79 -2.69 20.01
CA THR A 77 9.91 -4.10 19.61
C THR A 77 8.54 -4.67 19.28
N ILE A 78 8.47 -5.54 18.27
CA ILE A 78 7.25 -6.26 17.90
C ILE A 78 7.58 -7.69 17.44
N GLU A 79 6.68 -8.61 17.74
CA GLU A 79 6.71 -9.97 17.21
C GLU A 79 5.44 -10.21 16.38
N ARG A 80 5.57 -10.91 15.25
CA ARG A 80 4.46 -11.22 14.36
C ARG A 80 4.57 -12.65 13.85
N THR A 81 3.55 -13.45 14.11
CA THR A 81 3.37 -14.76 13.46
C THR A 81 2.58 -14.58 12.18
N ILE A 82 3.08 -15.17 11.10
CA ILE A 82 2.44 -15.19 9.78
C ILE A 82 1.65 -16.48 9.64
N THR A 83 0.35 -16.35 9.40
CA THR A 83 -0.60 -17.46 9.28
C THR A 83 -1.34 -17.42 7.94
N ASP A 84 -0.70 -16.84 6.92
CA ASP A 84 -1.28 -16.70 5.59
C ASP A 84 -1.29 -18.09 4.91
N PRO A 85 -2.47 -18.64 4.56
CA PRO A 85 -2.56 -19.97 3.97
C PRO A 85 -2.02 -20.04 2.53
N ASP A 86 -1.78 -18.91 1.87
CA ASP A 86 -1.21 -18.87 0.52
C ASP A 86 0.34 -18.86 0.53
N LEU A 87 0.96 -18.82 1.72
CA LEU A 87 2.40 -18.88 1.90
C LEU A 87 2.84 -20.25 2.37
N ASP A 88 3.81 -20.83 1.65
CA ASP A 88 4.45 -22.10 2.04
C ASP A 88 5.94 -21.86 2.31
N TYR A 89 6.45 -22.30 3.46
CA TYR A 89 7.90 -22.42 3.66
C TYR A 89 8.42 -23.72 3.03
N LEU A 90 9.46 -23.62 2.23
CA LEU A 90 10.13 -24.72 1.54
C LEU A 90 11.45 -25.06 2.26
N PRO A 91 11.50 -26.11 3.11
CA PRO A 91 12.65 -26.38 3.96
C PRO A 91 13.92 -26.75 3.17
N ASP A 92 13.78 -27.44 2.03
CA ASP A 92 14.92 -27.88 1.22
C ASP A 92 15.64 -26.71 0.53
N GLU A 93 14.92 -25.63 0.22
CA GLU A 93 15.44 -24.45 -0.47
C GLU A 93 15.71 -23.27 0.47
N HIS A 94 15.28 -23.38 1.74
CA HIS A 94 15.22 -22.26 2.68
C HIS A 94 14.54 -21.02 2.06
N ALA A 95 13.35 -21.24 1.48
CA ALA A 95 12.65 -20.23 0.70
C ALA A 95 11.17 -20.18 1.06
N VAL A 96 10.53 -19.05 0.79
CA VAL A 96 9.08 -18.86 0.89
C VAL A 96 8.49 -18.87 -0.50
N LYS A 97 7.50 -19.72 -0.72
CA LYS A 97 6.67 -19.76 -1.92
C LYS A 97 5.42 -18.91 -1.69
N TYR A 98 5.14 -18.00 -2.61
CA TYR A 98 4.04 -17.05 -2.51
C TYR A 98 3.31 -16.85 -3.85
N PRO A 99 2.03 -16.43 -3.85
CA PRO A 99 1.29 -16.11 -5.07
C PRO A 99 1.82 -14.81 -5.67
N ALA A 100 2.52 -14.89 -6.80
CA ALA A 100 3.13 -13.73 -7.43
C ALA A 100 2.15 -12.94 -8.30
N TYR A 101 1.36 -13.62 -9.14
CA TYR A 101 0.35 -12.98 -9.98
C TYR A 101 -0.69 -13.97 -10.52
N TYR A 102 -1.82 -13.43 -10.98
CA TYR A 102 -2.88 -14.20 -11.62
C TYR A 102 -2.81 -14.06 -13.14
N LYS A 103 -2.67 -15.18 -13.84
CA LYS A 103 -2.73 -15.23 -15.30
C LYS A 103 -4.17 -15.50 -15.73
N ARG A 104 -4.73 -14.66 -16.60
CA ARG A 104 -6.01 -14.95 -17.25
C ARG A 104 -5.84 -16.16 -18.16
N VAL A 105 -6.76 -17.11 -18.05
CA VAL A 105 -6.83 -18.29 -18.91
C VAL A 105 -8.19 -18.31 -19.62
N GLY A 106 -8.21 -18.77 -20.87
CA GLY A 106 -9.40 -18.76 -21.74
C GLY A 106 -9.42 -17.62 -22.76
N THR A 107 -10.31 -17.75 -23.74
CA THR A 107 -10.47 -16.79 -24.85
C THR A 107 -11.28 -15.58 -24.39
N PRO A 108 -10.89 -14.34 -24.74
CA PRO A 108 -11.72 -13.16 -24.50
C PRO A 108 -13.12 -13.33 -25.12
N GLY A 109 -14.16 -13.15 -24.30
CA GLY A 109 -15.57 -13.27 -24.74
C GLY A 109 -16.22 -14.63 -24.49
N ASP A 110 -15.44 -15.65 -24.09
CA ASP A 110 -15.96 -16.97 -23.79
C ASP A 110 -16.16 -17.14 -22.26
N GLY A 111 -17.27 -16.60 -21.76
CA GLY A 111 -17.66 -16.70 -20.36
C GLY A 111 -16.90 -15.80 -19.36
N PRO A 112 -17.14 -15.97 -18.05
CA PRO A 112 -16.47 -15.20 -17.01
C PRO A 112 -14.95 -15.45 -17.03
N PRO A 113 -14.13 -14.44 -16.70
CA PRO A 113 -12.68 -14.56 -16.75
C PRO A 113 -12.18 -15.59 -15.75
N THR A 114 -11.60 -16.70 -16.23
CA THR A 114 -10.88 -17.66 -15.40
C THR A 114 -9.45 -17.16 -15.14
N ARG A 115 -8.95 -17.40 -13.93
CA ARG A 115 -7.59 -17.01 -13.50
C ARG A 115 -6.86 -18.22 -12.93
N THR A 116 -5.56 -18.31 -13.21
CA THR A 116 -4.65 -19.28 -12.59
C THR A 116 -3.59 -18.54 -11.81
N THR A 117 -3.36 -18.92 -10.56
CA THR A 117 -2.29 -18.38 -9.73
C THR A 117 -0.93 -18.89 -10.20
N ILE A 118 0.00 -17.98 -10.41
CA ILE A 118 1.41 -18.29 -10.63
C ILE A 118 2.16 -18.02 -9.33
N TYR A 119 2.95 -18.99 -8.90
CA TYR A 119 3.76 -18.91 -7.69
C TYR A 119 5.22 -18.61 -8.03
N GLU A 120 5.86 -17.86 -7.16
CA GLU A 120 7.31 -17.63 -7.17
C GLU A 120 7.88 -17.99 -5.80
N THR A 121 9.20 -18.06 -5.73
CA THR A 121 9.95 -18.31 -4.48
C THR A 121 10.91 -17.16 -4.20
N THR A 122 11.16 -16.90 -2.92
CA THR A 122 12.16 -15.95 -2.45
C THR A 122 12.89 -16.55 -1.26
N PRO A 123 14.22 -16.37 -1.12
CA PRO A 123 14.95 -16.82 0.07
C PRO A 123 14.28 -16.32 1.36
N PHE A 124 14.25 -17.18 2.38
CA PHE A 124 13.50 -16.88 3.60
C PHE A 124 13.95 -15.57 4.25
N GLU A 125 15.25 -15.29 4.29
CA GLU A 125 15.80 -14.09 4.90
C GLU A 125 15.39 -12.82 4.16
N ASP A 126 15.42 -12.83 2.82
CA ASP A 126 15.02 -11.68 2.00
C ASP A 126 13.53 -11.37 2.18
N TRP A 127 12.70 -12.42 2.17
CA TRP A 127 11.27 -12.30 2.46
C TRP A 127 11.03 -11.81 3.89
N ALA A 128 11.72 -12.38 4.87
CA ALA A 128 11.52 -12.09 6.29
C ALA A 128 11.97 -10.68 6.67
N VAL A 129 13.04 -10.15 6.08
CA VAL A 129 13.44 -8.74 6.25
C VAL A 129 12.33 -7.80 5.77
N THR A 130 11.71 -8.11 4.62
CA THR A 130 10.58 -7.33 4.07
C THR A 130 9.35 -7.40 5.00
N GLU A 131 9.03 -8.58 5.54
CA GLU A 131 7.94 -8.73 6.49
C GLU A 131 8.20 -8.05 7.85
N CYS A 132 9.45 -8.08 8.34
CA CYS A 132 9.88 -7.32 9.50
C CYS A 132 9.63 -5.82 9.29
N ALA A 133 9.99 -5.29 8.12
CA ALA A 133 9.77 -3.88 7.77
C ALA A 133 8.29 -3.54 7.65
N SER A 134 7.49 -4.42 7.05
CA SER A 134 6.04 -4.26 6.94
C SER A 134 5.37 -4.23 8.31
N ALA A 135 5.72 -5.17 9.19
CA ALA A 135 5.26 -5.20 10.57
C ALA A 135 5.71 -3.94 11.34
N GLY A 136 6.97 -3.53 11.16
CA GLY A 136 7.54 -2.34 11.79
C GLY A 136 6.85 -1.05 11.35
N ALA A 137 6.60 -0.87 10.05
CA ALA A 137 5.89 0.31 9.52
C ALA A 137 4.48 0.43 10.11
N LYS A 138 3.73 -0.69 10.16
CA LYS A 138 2.41 -0.73 10.82
C LYS A 138 2.51 -0.35 12.29
N LYS A 139 3.50 -0.87 13.01
CA LYS A 139 3.73 -0.57 14.43
C LYS A 139 4.06 0.91 14.65
N VAL A 140 4.95 1.49 13.86
CA VAL A 140 5.28 2.93 13.92
C VAL A 140 4.03 3.78 13.72
N GLY A 141 3.23 3.50 12.69
CA GLY A 141 2.00 4.24 12.45
C GLY A 141 0.99 4.12 13.59
N SER A 142 0.90 2.96 14.25
CA SER A 142 0.05 2.76 15.43
C SER A 142 0.56 3.57 16.64
N VAL A 143 1.87 3.54 16.91
CA VAL A 143 2.49 4.27 18.02
C VAL A 143 2.25 5.76 17.87
N VAL A 144 2.55 6.33 16.70
CA VAL A 144 2.39 7.78 16.47
C VAL A 144 0.95 8.22 16.61
N ARG A 145 0.01 7.55 15.94
CA ARG A 145 -1.42 7.91 16.02
C ARG A 145 -2.02 7.78 17.41
N SER A 146 -1.45 6.90 18.25
CA SER A 146 -1.90 6.75 19.65
C SER A 146 -1.28 7.79 20.59
N ALA A 147 -0.20 8.45 20.19
CA ALA A 147 0.59 9.35 21.05
C ALA A 147 0.29 10.85 20.81
N VAL A 148 -0.57 11.17 19.84
CA VAL A 148 -0.93 12.53 19.46
C VAL A 148 -2.44 12.72 19.53
N ASP A 149 -2.86 13.89 20.01
CA ASP A 149 -4.26 14.31 19.97
C ASP A 149 -4.52 15.04 18.65
N GLY A 150 -5.26 14.41 17.76
CA GLY A 150 -5.60 14.95 16.43
C GLY A 150 -5.18 14.03 15.29
N ASP A 151 -5.45 14.48 14.06
CA ASP A 151 -5.02 13.79 12.86
C ASP A 151 -3.63 14.29 12.43
N PRO A 152 -2.58 13.45 12.46
CA PRO A 152 -1.26 13.80 11.98
C PRO A 152 -1.14 13.75 10.45
N ASN A 153 -2.18 13.34 9.71
CA ASN A 153 -2.17 13.09 8.26
C ASN A 153 -0.92 12.30 7.82
N LEU A 154 -0.68 11.20 8.53
CA LEU A 154 0.56 10.43 8.47
C LEU A 154 0.41 9.20 7.58
N SER A 155 1.30 9.09 6.60
CA SER A 155 1.57 7.88 5.83
C SER A 155 2.83 7.21 6.36
N VAL A 156 2.79 5.90 6.62
CA VAL A 156 3.98 5.14 7.04
C VAL A 156 4.21 3.99 6.08
N GLY A 157 5.43 3.87 5.58
CA GLY A 157 5.78 2.87 4.57
C GLY A 157 7.23 2.44 4.66
N ILE A 158 7.58 1.47 3.81
CA ILE A 158 8.95 0.98 3.66
C ILE A 158 9.62 1.79 2.54
N THR A 159 10.88 2.13 2.73
CA THR A 159 11.71 2.79 1.73
C THR A 159 13.13 2.24 1.80
N THR A 160 13.98 2.71 0.89
CA THR A 160 15.42 2.45 0.93
C THR A 160 16.13 3.78 1.15
N ARG A 161 17.06 3.81 2.10
CA ARG A 161 17.92 4.97 2.37
C ARG A 161 19.34 4.48 2.62
N ASP A 162 20.29 5.09 1.94
CA ASP A 162 21.72 4.70 2.00
C ASP A 162 21.94 3.19 1.71
N ASP A 163 21.22 2.69 0.70
CA ASP A 163 21.19 1.26 0.30
C ASP A 163 20.69 0.28 1.37
N GLU A 164 20.08 0.79 2.45
CA GLU A 164 19.47 -0.01 3.52
C GLU A 164 17.95 0.17 3.59
N MET A 165 17.25 -0.89 4.01
CA MET A 165 15.81 -0.84 4.22
C MET A 165 15.49 0.05 5.43
N ALA A 166 14.52 0.94 5.28
CA ALA A 166 14.11 1.89 6.30
C ALA A 166 12.57 2.05 6.32
N ILE A 167 12.06 2.54 7.44
CA ILE A 167 10.66 2.96 7.57
C ILE A 167 10.60 4.47 7.41
N SER A 168 9.73 4.96 6.53
CA SER A 168 9.43 6.38 6.37
C SER A 168 8.09 6.70 7.01
N ALA A 169 8.07 7.69 7.90
CA ALA A 169 6.89 8.28 8.52
C ALA A 169 6.68 9.68 7.94
N ARG A 170 5.79 9.78 6.95
CA ARG A 170 5.57 10.98 6.15
C ARG A 170 4.31 11.71 6.56
N GLN A 171 4.46 12.93 7.04
CA GLN A 171 3.34 13.84 7.25
C GLN A 171 3.00 14.57 5.95
N THR A 172 1.72 14.61 5.57
CA THR A 172 1.32 15.12 4.26
C THR A 172 0.37 16.32 4.36
N THR A 173 0.60 17.34 3.53
CA THR A 173 -0.40 18.35 3.17
C THR A 173 -0.83 18.11 1.73
N THR A 174 -2.13 18.12 1.47
CA THR A 174 -2.68 17.96 0.12
C THR A 174 -3.27 19.28 -0.38
N LYS A 175 -2.95 19.61 -1.63
CA LYS A 175 -3.49 20.75 -2.36
C LYS A 175 -4.24 20.29 -3.61
N ASN A 176 -5.28 21.03 -3.98
CA ASN A 176 -5.95 20.86 -5.28
C ASN A 176 -5.15 21.52 -6.42
N ARG A 177 -5.71 21.47 -7.63
CA ARG A 177 -5.12 22.03 -8.86
C ARG A 177 -4.89 23.54 -8.77
N GLU A 178 -5.77 24.25 -8.07
CA GLU A 178 -5.70 25.70 -7.82
C GLU A 178 -4.66 26.07 -6.74
N GLY A 179 -4.09 25.08 -6.05
CA GLY A 179 -3.11 25.27 -4.99
C GLY A 179 -3.72 25.51 -3.61
N GLU A 180 -5.04 25.41 -3.47
CA GLU A 180 -5.75 25.49 -2.19
C GLU A 180 -5.53 24.22 -1.38
N VAL A 181 -5.36 24.36 -0.07
CA VAL A 181 -5.17 23.23 0.84
C VAL A 181 -6.52 22.54 1.05
N VAL A 182 -6.60 21.26 0.70
CA VAL A 182 -7.81 20.44 0.85
C VAL A 182 -7.70 19.41 1.99
N SER A 183 -6.48 19.13 2.44
CA SER A 183 -6.23 18.30 3.62
C SER A 183 -4.88 18.67 4.22
N GLU A 184 -4.84 18.92 5.53
CA GLU A 184 -3.62 19.22 6.26
C GLU A 184 -3.60 18.54 7.63
N PRO A 185 -2.40 18.28 8.18
CA PRO A 185 -2.27 17.76 9.53
C PRO A 185 -2.76 18.78 10.56
N THR A 186 -3.47 18.30 11.57
CA THR A 186 -3.82 19.10 12.76
C THR A 186 -2.72 19.09 13.83
N VAL A 187 -1.77 18.16 13.70
CA VAL A 187 -0.64 17.96 14.62
C VAL A 187 0.64 18.53 13.97
N PRO A 188 1.41 19.38 14.66
CA PRO A 188 2.65 19.92 14.11
C PRO A 188 3.70 18.83 13.89
N PHE A 189 4.51 18.96 12.85
CA PHE A 189 5.52 17.98 12.49
C PHE A 189 6.50 17.66 13.63
N ASP A 190 6.96 18.68 14.36
CA ASP A 190 7.86 18.49 15.52
C ASP A 190 7.27 17.55 16.57
N ARG A 191 5.94 17.58 16.76
CA ARG A 191 5.27 16.66 17.67
C ARG A 191 5.28 15.23 17.12
N VAL A 192 5.08 15.05 15.82
CA VAL A 192 5.18 13.76 15.14
C VAL A 192 6.59 13.19 15.29
N VAL A 193 7.62 14.01 15.04
CA VAL A 193 9.05 13.63 15.17
C VAL A 193 9.38 13.18 16.59
N ALA A 194 8.89 13.92 17.60
CA ALA A 194 9.15 13.61 19.00
C ALA A 194 8.56 12.27 19.46
N VAL A 195 7.41 11.86 18.92
CA VAL A 195 6.74 10.61 19.32
C VAL A 195 7.02 9.43 18.41
N THR A 196 7.56 9.67 17.21
CA THR A 196 7.87 8.60 16.25
C THR A 196 9.08 7.81 16.76
N PRO A 197 8.99 6.47 16.88
CA PRO A 197 10.14 5.65 17.25
C PRO A 197 11.31 5.87 16.29
N ARG A 198 12.54 5.97 16.79
CA ARG A 198 13.74 6.13 15.96
C ARG A 198 14.20 4.85 15.23
N ALA A 199 13.69 3.70 15.69
CA ALA A 199 13.93 2.37 15.13
C ALA A 199 12.84 1.39 15.58
N VAL A 200 12.68 0.29 14.83
CA VAL A 200 11.85 -0.85 15.22
C VAL A 200 12.67 -2.13 15.16
N THR A 201 12.64 -2.93 16.21
CA THR A 201 13.08 -4.33 16.16
C THR A 201 11.87 -5.21 15.95
N ALA A 202 11.79 -5.88 14.81
CA ALA A 202 10.70 -6.78 14.48
C ALA A 202 11.22 -8.22 14.40
N THR A 203 10.48 -9.15 14.99
CA THR A 203 10.66 -10.58 14.79
C THR A 203 9.44 -11.12 14.04
N VAL A 204 9.68 -11.84 12.96
CA VAL A 204 8.63 -12.54 12.20
C VAL A 204 8.80 -14.04 12.31
N HIS A 205 7.68 -14.75 12.41
CA HIS A 205 7.62 -16.20 12.45
C HIS A 205 6.78 -16.73 11.28
N LEU A 206 7.31 -17.70 10.55
CA LEU A 206 6.59 -18.46 9.53
C LEU A 206 6.92 -19.94 9.74
N ASP A 207 5.89 -20.75 10.01
CA ASP A 207 6.06 -22.12 10.48
C ASP A 207 7.03 -22.18 11.68
N ASP A 208 8.05 -23.05 11.60
CA ASP A 208 9.08 -23.21 12.65
C ASP A 208 10.28 -22.25 12.45
N GLN A 209 10.23 -21.36 11.46
CA GLN A 209 11.31 -20.41 11.19
C GLN A 209 11.01 -19.05 11.83
N SER A 210 12.08 -18.36 12.24
CA SER A 210 12.01 -17.01 12.78
C SER A 210 13.15 -16.16 12.28
N HIS A 211 12.87 -14.88 12.05
CA HIS A 211 13.89 -13.89 11.71
C HIS A 211 13.65 -12.60 12.49
N THR A 212 14.72 -11.96 12.96
CA THR A 212 14.67 -10.67 13.66
C THR A 212 15.52 -9.64 12.93
N ALA A 213 14.94 -8.47 12.67
CA ALA A 213 15.63 -7.34 12.06
C ALA A 213 15.36 -6.04 12.83
N THR A 214 16.36 -5.18 12.93
CA THR A 214 16.22 -3.81 13.44
C THR A 214 16.27 -2.83 12.29
N ILE A 215 15.23 -2.01 12.16
CA ILE A 215 14.96 -1.20 10.97
C ILE A 215 14.91 0.28 11.41
N PRO A 216 15.73 1.16 10.82
CA PRO A 216 15.71 2.58 11.15
C PRO A 216 14.43 3.25 10.68
N VAL A 217 13.98 4.25 11.42
CA VAL A 217 12.83 5.08 11.05
C VAL A 217 13.32 6.49 10.72
N TRP A 218 12.69 7.10 9.72
CA TRP A 218 12.89 8.47 9.30
C TRP A 218 11.55 9.18 9.19
N ALA A 219 11.50 10.46 9.54
CA ALA A 219 10.32 11.31 9.40
C ALA A 219 10.55 12.39 8.34
N ASP A 220 9.54 12.68 7.53
CA ASP A 220 9.58 13.78 6.56
C ASP A 220 8.20 14.44 6.36
N GLU A 221 8.21 15.62 5.74
CA GLU A 221 7.01 16.33 5.32
C GLU A 221 6.94 16.43 3.79
N MET A 222 5.72 16.26 3.26
CA MET A 222 5.47 16.37 1.83
C MET A 222 4.22 17.19 1.54
N THR A 223 4.26 17.96 0.45
CA THR A 223 3.05 18.51 -0.17
C THR A 223 2.70 17.71 -1.41
N MET A 224 1.49 17.16 -1.45
CA MET A 224 0.89 16.54 -2.63
C MET A 224 0.00 17.54 -3.35
N HIS A 225 0.10 17.59 -4.67
CA HIS A 225 -0.82 18.32 -5.54
C HIS A 225 -1.63 17.31 -6.35
N TYR A 226 -2.95 17.39 -6.32
CA TYR A 226 -3.81 16.66 -7.26
C TYR A 226 -4.15 17.54 -8.46
N ASP A 227 -4.15 16.92 -9.64
CA ASP A 227 -4.53 17.54 -10.91
C ASP A 227 -6.03 17.50 -11.18
#